data_AF-A0A8T6VE44-F1
#
_entry.id   AF-A0A8T6VE44-F1
#
_cell.length_a   1.000
_cell.length_b   1.000
_cell.length_c   1.000
_cell.angle_alpha   90.00
_cell.angle_beta   90.00
_cell.angle_gamma   90.00
#
_symmetry.space_group_name_H-M   'P 1'
#
loop_
_entity.id
_entity.type
_entity.pdbx_description
1 polymer ?
#
loop_
_entity_poly.entity_id
_entity_poly.type
_entity_poly.pdbx_seq_one_letter_code
_entity_poly.pdbx_strand_id
1 'polypeptide(L)'
;MKLIYWSRASLGVGAAFLCLLLNIFSPGLSIFSSLSVALIVYMVAYYIFKWKFIALVEKPSKIATTGIGAYFVTWIVGLGLFYTLWTSL
;
A
#
# COMPACT_ATOMS: atom_id res chain seq x y z
N MET A 1 -4.59 -15.00 15.17
CA MET A 1 -3.71 -15.19 14.00
C MET A 1 -4.19 -14.52 12.70
N LYS A 2 -5.50 -14.26 12.48
CA LYS A 2 -6.00 -13.67 11.20
C LYS A 2 -5.81 -12.15 11.04
N LEU A 3 -5.71 -11.39 12.14
CA LEU A 3 -5.61 -9.91 12.12
C LEU A 3 -4.33 -9.37 11.46
N ILE A 4 -3.21 -10.07 11.59
CA ILE A 4 -1.91 -9.62 11.05
C ILE A 4 -1.89 -9.74 9.51
N TYR A 5 -2.56 -10.76 8.95
CA TYR A 5 -2.66 -10.95 7.51
C TYR A 5 -3.59 -9.90 6.87
N TRP A 6 -4.76 -9.69 7.47
CA TRP A 6 -5.74 -8.71 6.99
C TRP A 6 -5.24 -7.27 7.04
N SER A 7 -4.45 -6.91 8.06
CA SER A 7 -3.88 -5.56 8.17
C SER A 7 -2.90 -5.21 7.04
N ARG A 8 -2.36 -6.21 6.33
CA ARG A 8 -1.41 -6.01 5.22
C ARG A 8 -2.08 -5.93 3.87
N ALA A 9 -3.08 -6.76 3.65
CA ALA A 9 -3.93 -6.68 2.47
C ALA A 9 -4.61 -5.31 2.38
N SER A 10 -5.12 -4.78 3.50
CA SER A 10 -5.73 -3.44 3.53
C SER A 10 -4.75 -2.30 3.28
N LEU A 11 -3.46 -2.45 3.62
CA LEU A 11 -2.43 -1.46 3.30
C LEU A 11 -2.13 -1.40 1.80
N GLY A 12 -1.99 -2.55 1.14
CA GLY A 12 -1.78 -2.61 -0.31
C GLY A 12 -2.99 -2.09 -1.09
N VAL A 13 -4.21 -2.46 -0.66
CA VAL A 13 -5.46 -1.96 -1.23
C VAL A 13 -5.59 -0.45 -1.04
N GLY A 14 -5.26 0.08 0.14
CA GLY A 14 -5.26 1.52 0.41
C GLY A 14 -4.29 2.29 -0.50
N ALA A 15 -3.10 1.76 -0.73
CA ALA A 15 -2.12 2.36 -1.63
C ALA A 15 -2.59 2.36 -3.09
N ALA A 16 -3.17 1.25 -3.56
CA ALA A 16 -3.74 1.14 -4.89
C ALA A 16 -4.94 2.11 -5.08
N PHE A 17 -5.79 2.24 -4.05
CA PHE A 17 -6.91 3.18 -4.06
C PHE A 17 -6.44 4.63 -4.09
N LEU A 18 -5.40 4.99 -3.32
CA LEU A 18 -4.78 6.32 -3.40
C LEU A 18 -4.19 6.62 -4.78
N CYS A 19 -3.54 5.63 -5.40
CA CYS A 19 -3.00 5.78 -6.76
C CYS A 19 -4.11 6.02 -7.78
N LEU A 20 -5.23 5.28 -7.68
CA LEU A 20 -6.40 5.54 -8.52
C LEU A 20 -6.95 6.94 -8.28
N LEU A 21 -7.13 7.35 -7.02
CA LEU A 21 -7.68 8.66 -6.67
C LEU A 21 -6.83 9.81 -7.24
N LEU A 22 -5.51 9.67 -7.19
CA LEU A 22 -4.58 10.62 -7.79
C LEU A 22 -4.63 10.61 -9.31
N ASN A 23 -4.83 9.46 -9.95
CA ASN A 23 -4.99 9.37 -11.40
C ASN A 23 -6.30 10.04 -11.85
N ILE A 24 -7.38 9.90 -11.08
CA ILE A 24 -8.65 10.60 -11.34
C ILE A 24 -8.46 12.12 -11.21
N PHE A 25 -7.74 12.58 -10.19
CA PHE A 25 -7.54 14.01 -9.94
C PHE A 25 -6.50 14.64 -10.90
N SER A 26 -5.55 13.85 -11.38
CA SER A 26 -4.48 14.27 -12.27
C SER A 26 -4.24 13.17 -13.33
N PRO A 27 -5.07 13.13 -14.39
CA PRO A 27 -4.96 12.15 -15.45
C PRO A 27 -3.67 12.38 -16.24
N GLY A 28 -2.83 11.34 -16.34
CA GLY A 28 -1.49 11.43 -16.91
C GLY A 28 -0.34 11.20 -15.92
N LEU A 29 -0.64 10.79 -14.68
CA LEU A 29 0.39 10.34 -13.75
C LEU A 29 1.22 9.21 -14.37
N SER A 30 2.51 9.48 -14.54
CA SER A 30 3.49 8.47 -14.94
C SER A 30 3.63 7.40 -13.85
N ILE A 31 4.05 6.20 -14.25
CA ILE A 31 4.30 5.05 -13.38
C ILE A 31 5.24 5.41 -12.22
N PHE A 32 6.22 6.31 -12.49
CA PHE A 32 7.13 6.86 -11.49
C PHE A 32 6.42 7.69 -10.40
N SER A 33 5.42 8.50 -10.74
CA SER A 33 4.65 9.25 -9.73
C SER A 33 3.83 8.31 -8.86
N SER A 34 3.22 7.28 -9.45
CA SER A 34 2.52 6.24 -8.69
C SER A 34 3.47 5.47 -7.76
N LEU A 35 4.70 5.18 -8.20
CA LEU A 35 5.74 4.55 -7.37
C LEU A 35 6.12 5.45 -6.17
N SER A 36 6.32 6.75 -6.39
CA SER A 36 6.61 7.71 -5.32
C SER A 36 5.48 7.77 -4.29
N VAL A 37 4.23 7.79 -4.74
CA VAL A 37 3.07 7.74 -3.84
C VAL A 37 3.04 6.44 -3.05
N ALA A 38 3.28 5.30 -3.70
CA ALA A 38 3.31 4.01 -3.05
C ALA A 38 4.40 3.93 -1.97
N LEU A 39 5.56 4.55 -2.20
CA LEU A 39 6.62 4.69 -1.19
C LEU A 39 6.20 5.59 -0.03
N ILE A 40 5.54 6.74 -0.31
CA ILE A 40 5.02 7.63 0.74
C ILE A 40 3.98 6.91 1.59
N VAL A 41 3.03 6.20 0.97
CA VAL A 41 2.01 5.41 1.67
C VAL A 41 2.67 4.31 2.50
N TYR A 42 3.69 3.64 1.97
CA TYR A 42 4.46 2.67 2.73
C TYR A 42 5.16 3.30 3.95
N MET A 43 5.74 4.49 3.79
CA MET A 43 6.43 5.22 4.85
C MET A 43 5.44 5.69 5.94
N VAL A 44 4.27 6.19 5.57
CA VAL A 44 3.18 6.53 6.49
C VAL A 44 2.67 5.28 7.20
N ALA A 45 2.45 4.19 6.47
CA ALA A 45 2.03 2.91 7.04
C ALA A 45 3.06 2.39 8.05
N TYR A 46 4.35 2.51 7.75
CA TYR A 46 5.44 2.17 8.67
C TYR A 46 5.36 3.02 9.94
N TYR A 47 5.09 4.32 9.82
CA TYR A 47 4.95 5.22 10.96
C TYR A 47 3.72 4.90 11.82
N ILE A 48 2.57 4.61 11.20
CA ILE A 48 1.35 4.18 11.88
C ILE A 48 1.57 2.84 12.58
N PHE A 49 2.22 1.88 11.92
CA PHE A 49 2.59 0.60 12.53
C PHE A 49 3.52 0.82 13.72
N LYS A 50 4.54 1.66 13.58
CA LYS A 50 5.46 2.01 14.66
C LYS A 50 4.69 2.58 15.85
N TRP A 51 3.81 3.55 15.65
CA TRP A 51 2.98 4.13 16.70
C TRP A 51 2.06 3.12 17.39
N LYS A 52 1.41 2.26 16.60
CA LYS A 52 0.36 1.37 17.08
C LYS A 52 0.89 0.07 17.70
N PHE A 53 2.08 -0.39 17.29
CA PHE A 53 2.75 -1.57 17.85
C PHE A 53 3.76 -1.26 18.94
N ILE A 54 4.14 0.01 19.16
CA ILE A 54 5.01 0.40 20.29
C ILE A 54 4.40 0.02 21.64
N ALA A 55 3.07 -0.04 21.71
CA ALA A 55 2.31 -0.38 22.91
C ALA A 55 1.96 -1.88 23.02
N LEU A 56 2.24 -2.70 22.00
CA LEU A 56 1.64 -4.05 21.89
C LEU A 56 2.62 -5.18 21.55
N VAL A 57 3.86 -4.94 21.09
CA VAL A 57 4.78 -6.03 20.71
C VAL A 57 6.25 -5.77 21.05
N GLU A 58 6.86 -6.77 21.69
CA GLU A 58 8.24 -6.81 22.17
C GLU A 58 9.31 -6.86 21.06
N LYS A 59 8.98 -7.32 19.84
CA LYS A 59 9.93 -7.47 18.70
C LYS A 59 9.29 -7.14 17.33
N PRO A 60 9.19 -5.85 16.95
CA PRO A 60 8.54 -5.42 15.70
C PRO A 60 9.31 -5.75 14.40
N SER A 61 10.62 -6.01 14.47
CA SER A 61 11.50 -6.11 13.29
C SER A 61 11.25 -7.30 12.36
N LYS A 62 10.79 -8.46 12.88
CA LYS A 62 10.53 -9.65 12.03
C LYS A 62 9.26 -9.53 11.20
N ILE A 63 8.30 -8.77 11.72
CA ILE A 63 7.00 -8.63 11.08
C ILE A 63 7.19 -7.75 9.85
N ALA A 64 7.79 -6.57 10.02
CA ALA A 64 7.98 -5.55 8.97
C ALA A 64 8.60 -6.07 7.66
N THR A 65 9.73 -6.79 7.74
CA THR A 65 10.48 -7.26 6.56
C THR A 65 9.73 -8.28 5.72
N THR A 66 8.92 -9.14 6.34
CA THR A 66 8.12 -10.14 5.60
C THR A 66 6.89 -9.51 4.91
N GLY A 67 6.50 -8.29 5.28
CA GLY A 67 5.30 -7.63 4.76
C GLY A 67 5.47 -6.79 3.52
N ILE A 68 6.69 -6.31 3.30
CA ILE A 68 6.96 -5.34 2.25
C ILE A 68 6.76 -5.96 0.85
N GLY A 69 7.11 -7.25 0.69
CA GLY A 69 6.89 -7.97 -0.56
C GLY A 69 5.40 -8.12 -0.89
N ALA A 70 4.58 -8.54 0.08
CA ALA A 70 3.14 -8.67 -0.13
C ALA A 70 2.47 -7.31 -0.43
N TYR A 71 2.95 -6.24 0.18
CA TYR A 71 2.51 -4.88 -0.12
C TYR A 71 2.81 -4.48 -1.58
N PHE A 72 4.06 -4.66 -2.03
CA PHE A 72 4.44 -4.34 -3.40
C PHE A 72 3.66 -5.16 -4.44
N VAL A 73 3.45 -6.46 -4.18
CA VAL A 73 2.69 -7.33 -5.07
C VAL A 73 1.24 -6.89 -5.17
N THR A 74 0.57 -6.65 -4.04
CA THR A 74 -0.83 -6.20 -4.02
C THR A 74 -1.00 -4.81 -4.62
N TRP A 75 -0.04 -3.92 -4.43
CA TRP A 75 -0.02 -2.60 -5.06
C TRP A 75 0.08 -2.70 -6.59
N ILE A 76 1.04 -3.46 -7.15
CA ILE A 76 1.19 -3.64 -8.60
C ILE A 76 -0.05 -4.25 -9.22
N VAL A 77 -0.59 -5.32 -8.61
CA VAL A 77 -1.81 -5.98 -9.09
C VAL A 77 -3.01 -5.04 -9.03
N GLY A 78 -3.17 -4.31 -7.92
CA GLY A 78 -4.24 -3.31 -7.77
C GLY A 78 -4.13 -2.19 -8.81
N LEU A 79 -2.91 -1.70 -9.07
CA LEU A 79 -2.67 -0.65 -10.05
C LEU A 79 -3.07 -1.11 -11.46
N GLY A 80 -2.69 -2.32 -11.86
CA GLY A 80 -3.09 -2.90 -13.15
C GLY A 80 -4.60 -3.10 -13.27
N LEU A 81 -5.26 -3.61 -12.22
CA LEU A 81 -6.72 -3.76 -12.18
C LEU A 81 -7.44 -2.41 -12.31
N PHE A 82 -7.03 -1.42 -11.52
CA PHE A 82 -7.62 -0.09 -11.51
C PHE A 82 -7.38 0.66 -12.82
N TYR A 83 -6.19 0.53 -13.41
CA TYR A 83 -5.88 1.13 -14.71
C TYR A 83 -6.73 0.51 -15.82
N THR A 84 -6.85 -0.82 -15.83
CA THR A 84 -7.69 -1.54 -16.81
C THR A 84 -9.16 -1.13 -16.68
N LEU A 85 -9.68 -1.06 -15.45
CA LEU A 85 -11.04 -0.59 -15.17
C LEU A 85 -11.28 0.83 -15.68
N TRP A 86 -10.35 1.76 -15.42
CA TRP A 86 -10.45 3.15 -15.86
C TRP A 86 -10.42 3.27 -17.39
N THR A 87 -9.53 2.53 -18.06
CA THR A 87 -9.48 2.55 -19.53
C THR A 87 -10.67 1.87 -20.21
N SER A 88 -11.39 1.00 -19.48
CA SER A 88 -12.56 0.27 -19.98
C SER A 88 -13.89 0.96 -19.72
N LEU A 89 -13.90 2.06 -18.95
CA LEU A 89 -15.07 2.86 -18.61
C LEU A 89 -15.23 4.03 -19.60
#